data_AF-A0A2M7PRR4-F1
#
_entry.id   AF-A0A2M7PRR4-F1
#
_cell.length_a   1.000
_cell.length_b   1.000
_cell.length_c   1.000
_cell.angle_alpha   90.00
_cell.angle_beta   90.00
_cell.angle_gamma   90.00
#
_symmetry.space_group_name_H-M   'P 1'
#
loop_
_entity.id
_entity.type
_entity.pdbx_description
1 polymer ?
#
loop_
_entity_poly.entity_id
_entity_poly.type
_entity_poly.pdbx_seq_one_letter_code
_entity_poly.pdbx_strand_id
1 'polypeptide(L)'
;LLGVFASEAINGQSGLLEGNSAFFFKEVIAVVIGAAYAFLFTYLMLVVINKITKVKVSEEEEAMGLDYSLHGENAYDSGAL
;
A
#
# COMPACT_ATOMS: atom_id res chain seq x y z
N LEU A 1 9.04 -11.26 9.36
CA LEU A 1 9.52 -12.63 9.63
C LEU A 1 11.05 -12.75 9.59
N LEU A 2 11.75 -11.91 8.82
CA LEU A 2 13.21 -11.88 8.76
C LEU A 2 13.87 -11.80 10.14
N GLY A 3 13.47 -10.84 10.98
CA GLY A 3 14.00 -10.71 12.34
C GLY A 3 13.76 -11.89 13.28
N VAL A 4 12.88 -12.84 12.92
CA VAL A 4 12.58 -14.05 13.71
C VAL A 4 13.41 -15.23 13.23
N PHE A 5 13.42 -15.46 11.91
CA PHE A 5 13.96 -16.67 11.29
C PHE A 5 15.33 -16.50 10.62
N ALA A 6 15.94 -15.31 10.66
CA ALA A 6 17.30 -15.14 10.15
C ALA A 6 18.26 -16.12 10.85
N SER A 7 19.16 -16.69 10.07
CA SER A 7 20.13 -17.67 10.55
C SER A 7 21.54 -17.22 10.21
N GLU A 8 22.41 -17.23 11.22
CA GLU A 8 23.83 -16.88 11.07
C GLU A 8 24.52 -17.77 10.03
N ALA A 9 24.12 -19.04 9.93
CA ALA A 9 24.69 -19.99 8.98
C ALA A 9 24.44 -19.62 7.50
N ILE A 10 23.43 -18.79 7.20
CA ILE A 10 23.08 -18.40 5.83
C ILE A 10 23.84 -17.15 5.39
N ASN A 11 23.90 -16.13 6.23
CA ASN A 11 24.49 -14.83 5.86
C ASN A 11 25.07 -14.03 7.05
N GLY A 12 25.51 -14.71 8.12
CA GLY A 12 26.17 -14.08 9.26
C GLY A 12 25.27 -13.20 10.14
N GLN A 13 23.95 -13.20 9.92
CA GLN A 13 22.98 -12.48 10.75
C GLN A 13 21.94 -13.46 11.31
N SER A 14 21.83 -13.50 12.63
CA SER A 14 20.89 -14.32 13.38
C SER A 14 19.61 -13.56 13.73
N GLY A 15 18.49 -14.29 13.83
CA GLY A 15 17.19 -13.80 14.25
C GLY A 15 16.85 -14.17 15.70
N LEU A 16 15.61 -13.88 16.09
CA LEU A 16 15.12 -14.11 17.46
C LEU A 16 15.24 -15.56 17.91
N LEU A 17 15.02 -16.55 17.03
CA LEU A 17 15.12 -17.97 17.38
C LEU A 17 16.55 -18.43 17.71
N GLU A 18 17.55 -17.73 17.18
CA GLU A 18 18.97 -17.93 17.49
C GLU A 18 19.43 -17.00 18.63
N GLY A 19 18.50 -16.31 19.30
CA GLY A 19 18.75 -15.47 20.47
C GLY A 19 19.03 -13.99 20.16
N ASN A 20 19.08 -13.58 18.89
CA ASN A 20 19.39 -12.20 18.50
C ASN A 20 18.14 -11.29 18.56
N SER A 21 17.77 -10.91 19.77
CA SER A 21 16.64 -10.00 20.02
C SER A 21 16.87 -8.59 19.45
N ALA A 22 18.15 -8.15 19.36
CA ALA A 22 18.48 -6.83 18.83
C ALA A 22 18.12 -6.70 17.35
N PHE A 23 18.38 -7.74 16.54
CA PHE A 23 17.98 -7.74 15.13
C PHE A 23 16.47 -7.78 14.95
N PHE A 24 15.75 -8.56 15.77
CA PHE A 24 14.29 -8.58 15.75
C PHE A 24 13.68 -7.18 15.97
N PHE A 25 14.14 -6.44 16.98
CA PHE A 25 13.62 -5.09 17.23
C PHE A 25 14.00 -4.08 16.14
N LYS A 26 15.16 -4.22 15.48
CA LYS A 26 15.51 -3.41 14.30
C LYS A 26 14.49 -3.61 13.18
N GLU A 27 14.13 -4.85 12.89
CA GLU A 27 13.14 -5.19 11.86
C GLU A 27 11.74 -4.67 12.20
N VAL A 28 11.33 -4.76 13.48
CA VAL A 28 10.06 -4.19 13.95
C VAL A 28 10.03 -2.67 13.73
N ILE A 29 11.08 -1.96 14.14
CA ILE A 29 11.19 -0.50 13.96
C ILE A 29 11.18 -0.15 12.48
N ALA A 30 11.91 -0.88 11.64
CA ALA A 30 11.95 -0.66 10.20
C ALA A 30 10.55 -0.77 9.56
N VAL A 31 9.78 -1.82 9.91
CA VAL A 31 8.42 -2.00 9.41
C VAL A 31 7.49 -0.89 9.91
N VAL A 32 7.56 -0.52 11.19
CA VAL A 32 6.71 0.54 11.76
C VAL A 32 6.99 1.88 11.10
N ILE A 33 8.26 2.26 10.96
CA ILE A 33 8.64 3.51 10.31
C ILE A 33 8.25 3.50 8.83
N GLY A 34 8.51 2.40 8.11
CA GLY A 34 8.15 2.26 6.70
C GLY A 34 6.64 2.37 6.48
N ALA A 35 5.84 1.69 7.31
CA ALA A 35 4.37 1.75 7.24
C ALA A 35 3.84 3.15 7.59
N ALA A 36 4.38 3.78 8.65
CA ALA A 36 3.98 5.12 9.05
C ALA A 36 4.31 6.14 7.95
N TYR A 37 5.51 6.08 7.36
CA TYR A 37 5.88 6.93 6.24
C TYR A 37 4.97 6.72 5.04
N ALA A 38 4.79 5.47 4.59
CA ALA A 38 3.96 5.16 3.43
C ALA A 38 2.52 5.64 3.61
N PHE A 39 1.93 5.41 4.78
CA PHE A 39 0.57 5.84 5.10
C PHE A 39 0.45 7.36 5.18
N LEU A 40 1.27 8.03 6.01
CA LEU A 40 1.17 9.46 6.24
C LEU A 40 1.51 10.27 4.99
N PHE A 41 2.58 9.88 4.28
CA PHE A 41 2.99 10.56 3.06
C PHE A 41 1.92 10.41 1.98
N THR A 42 1.43 9.20 1.72
CA THR A 42 0.39 8.97 0.71
C THR A 42 -0.89 9.72 1.06
N TYR A 43 -1.33 9.65 2.31
CA TYR A 43 -2.54 10.36 2.76
C TYR A 43 -2.39 11.87 2.59
N LEU A 44 -1.25 12.45 3.02
CA LEU A 44 -0.96 13.87 2.84
C LEU A 44 -0.99 14.26 1.36
N MET A 45 -0.36 13.47 0.49
CA MET A 45 -0.34 13.73 -0.94
C MET A 45 -1.75 13.66 -1.55
N LEU A 46 -2.55 12.67 -1.18
CA LEU A 46 -3.95 12.58 -1.61
C LEU A 46 -4.76 13.81 -1.18
N VAL A 47 -4.56 14.29 0.05
CA VAL A 47 -5.22 15.52 0.52
C VAL A 47 -4.77 16.75 -0.28
N VAL A 48 -3.47 16.88 -0.55
CA VAL A 48 -2.92 17.99 -1.35
C VAL A 48 -3.48 17.96 -2.78
N ILE A 49 -3.46 16.80 -3.43
CA ILE A 49 -4.00 16.63 -4.78
C ILE A 49 -5.50 16.97 -4.78
N ASN A 50 -6.27 16.44 -3.82
CA ASN A 50 -7.72 16.63 -3.73
C ASN A 50 -8.14 18.10 -3.57
N LYS A 51 -7.24 18.98 -3.09
CA LYS A 51 -7.49 20.44 -3.03
C LYS A 51 -7.37 21.13 -4.38
N ILE A 52 -6.60 20.57 -5.31
CA ILE A 52 -6.37 21.13 -6.66
C ILE A 52 -7.28 20.43 -7.67
N THR A 53 -7.32 19.10 -7.62
CA THR A 53 -8.10 18.24 -8.49
C THR A 53 -8.68 17.12 -7.63
N LYS A 54 -10.02 17.05 -7.54
CA LYS A 54 -10.68 16.01 -6.74
C LYS A 54 -10.22 14.62 -7.18
N VAL A 55 -9.76 13.81 -6.23
CA VAL A 55 -9.23 12.47 -6.51
C VAL A 55 -10.36 11.48 -6.79
N LYS A 56 -11.50 11.63 -6.11
CA LYS A 56 -12.69 10.80 -6.31
C LYS A 56 -13.68 11.54 -7.22
N VAL A 57 -14.25 10.80 -8.19
CA VAL A 57 -15.39 11.25 -9.00
C VAL A 57 -16.64 11.49 -8.13
N SER A 58 -17.65 12.15 -8.70
CA SER A 58 -18.95 12.30 -8.03
C SER A 58 -19.66 10.96 -7.86
N GLU A 59 -20.63 10.88 -6.94
CA GLU A 59 -21.43 9.67 -6.74
C GLU A 59 -22.26 9.31 -7.98
N GLU A 60 -22.68 10.31 -8.76
CA GLU A 60 -23.42 10.10 -10.02
C GLU A 60 -22.52 9.48 -11.09
N GLU A 61 -21.30 10.00 -11.28
CA GLU A 61 -20.31 9.44 -12.21
C GLU A 61 -19.87 8.03 -11.79
N GLU A 62 -19.71 7.78 -10.48
CA GLU A 62 -19.41 6.46 -9.93
C GLU A 62 -20.55 5.47 -10.21
N ALA A 63 -21.81 5.90 -10.08
CA ALA A 63 -22.99 5.07 -10.35
C ALA A 63 -23.20 4.78 -11.85
N MET A 64 -22.88 5.74 -12.73
CA MET A 64 -22.94 5.55 -14.19
C MET A 64 -21.81 4.65 -14.71
N GLY A 65 -20.71 4.53 -13.96
CA GLY A 65 -19.49 3.82 -14.36
C GLY A 65 -18.46 4.78 -14.97
N LEU A 66 -17.18 4.54 -14.65
CA LEU A 66 -16.06 5.40 -15.04
C LEU A 66 -15.80 5.40 -16.55
N ASP A 67 -16.02 4.27 -17.21
CA ASP A 67 -15.83 4.14 -18.66
C ASP A 67 -16.82 5.05 -19.40
N TYR A 68 -18.10 5.00 -19.02
CA TYR A 68 -19.12 5.85 -19.63
C TYR A 68 -18.96 7.32 -19.22
N SER A 69 -18.80 7.60 -17.93
CA SER A 69 -18.77 8.98 -17.41
C SER A 69 -17.52 9.76 -17.80
N LEU A 70 -16.36 9.12 -17.89
CA LEU A 70 -15.09 9.81 -18.19
C LEU A 70 -14.60 9.60 -19.61
N HIS A 71 -14.92 8.46 -20.24
CA HIS A 71 -14.40 8.10 -21.57
C HIS A 71 -15.50 8.03 -22.64
N GLY A 72 -16.78 7.99 -22.27
CA GLY A 72 -17.90 7.86 -23.21
C GLY A 72 -18.00 6.49 -23.85
N GLU A 73 -17.39 5.48 -23.24
CA GLU A 73 -17.26 4.12 -23.77
C GLU A 73 -17.92 3.09 -22.84
N ASN A 74 -18.24 1.92 -23.39
CA ASN A 74 -18.61 0.74 -22.60
C ASN A 74 -17.57 -0.35 -22.86
N ALA A 75 -16.85 -0.80 -21.82
CA ALA A 75 -15.82 -1.83 -21.98
C ALA A 75 -16.37 -3.18 -22.46
N TYR A 76 -17.65 -3.47 -22.16
CA TYR A 76 -18.34 -4.69 -22.55
C TYR A 76 -19.73 -4.35 -23.10
N ASP A 77 -20.12 -5.05 -24.18
CA ASP A 77 -21.49 -4.98 -24.67
C ASP A 77 -22.46 -5.56 -23.65
N SER A 78 -23.56 -4.85 -23.42
CA SER A 78 -24.65 -5.29 -22.56
C SER A 78 -25.27 -6.59 -23.09
N GLY A 79 -24.87 -7.72 -22.51
CA GLY A 79 -25.32 -9.07 -22.90
C GLY A 79 -24.21 -10.07 -23.25
N ALA A 80 -22.93 -9.73 -23.08
CA ALA A 80 -21.80 -10.62 -23.37
C ALA A 80 -21.53 -11.74 -22.33
N LEU A 81 -22.51 -12.12 -21.51
CA LEU A 81 -22.47 -13.30 -20.62
C LEU A 81 -23.78 -14.09 -20.69
#